data_AF-K4GC59-F1
#
_entry.id   AF-K4GC59-F1
#
_cell.length_a   1.000
_cell.length_b   1.000
_cell.length_c   1.000
_cell.angle_alpha   90.00
_cell.angle_beta   90.00
_cell.angle_gamma   90.00
#
_symmetry.space_group_name_H-M   'P 1'
#
loop_
_entity.id
_entity.type
_entity.pdbx_description
1 polymer ?
#
loop_
_entity_poly.entity_id
_entity_poly.type
_entity_poly.pdbx_seq_one_letter_code
_entity_poly.pdbx_strand_id
1 'polypeptide(L)'
;MANDCILLVAVSLISACQQAYFAKLVGYARKKYKVVPPAITGTPEFERILRAQLNSVEFHTVFLVVLWTAGWFFNEVIASILGLVYIFSRHKYFHGYAESAKARVPAFNLGVSMLSILLGMSFLGLVNCVADHYFDVDVMKHISKLF
;
A
#
# COMPACT_ATOMS: atom_id res chain seq x y z
N MET A 1 7.16 12.20 20.25
CA MET A 1 6.30 11.02 20.06
C MET A 1 5.18 11.26 19.05
N ALA A 2 4.21 12.17 19.26
CA ALA A 2 3.12 12.36 18.27
C ALA A 2 3.55 13.06 16.97
N ASN A 3 4.58 13.93 17.03
CA ASN A 3 5.10 14.63 15.85
C ASN A 3 5.97 13.74 14.95
N ASP A 4 6.42 12.58 15.44
CA ASP A 4 7.42 11.73 14.77
C ASP A 4 6.77 10.65 13.87
N CYS A 5 5.44 10.62 13.81
CA CYS A 5 4.69 9.65 13.01
C CYS A 5 3.42 10.23 12.35
N ILE A 6 3.25 11.56 12.39
CA ILE A 6 2.02 12.22 11.96
C ILE A 6 1.74 11.97 10.47
N LEU A 7 2.79 11.90 9.63
CA LEU A 7 2.63 11.66 8.20
C LEU A 7 2.23 10.22 7.94
N LEU A 8 2.82 9.25 8.65
CA LEU A 8 2.47 7.83 8.53
C LEU A 8 1.03 7.58 8.97
N VAL A 9 0.59 8.22 10.05
CA VAL A 9 -0.79 8.16 10.53
C VAL A 9 -1.75 8.76 9.50
N ALA A 10 -1.43 9.93 8.94
CA ALA A 10 -2.25 10.56 7.90
C ALA A 10 -2.39 9.66 6.67
N VAL A 11 -1.29 9.12 6.15
CA VAL A 11 -1.29 8.19 5.00
C VAL A 11 -2.08 6.92 5.32
N SER A 12 -1.93 6.38 6.53
CA SER A 12 -2.70 5.22 6.98
C SER A 12 -4.20 5.49 6.99
N LEU A 13 -4.64 6.63 7.54
CA LEU A 13 -6.06 7.02 7.55
C LEU A 13 -6.62 7.24 6.13
N ILE A 14 -5.86 7.90 5.25
CA ILE A 14 -6.25 8.06 3.84
C ILE A 14 -6.43 6.70 3.17
N SER A 15 -5.50 5.77 3.40
CA SER A 15 -5.59 4.42 2.83
C SER A 15 -6.77 3.61 3.39
N ALA A 16 -7.10 3.77 4.67
CA ALA A 16 -8.29 3.15 5.27
C ALA A 16 -9.60 3.70 4.66
N CYS A 17 -9.68 5.02 4.47
CA CYS A 17 -10.79 5.65 3.76
C CYS A 17 -10.94 5.14 2.32
N GLN A 18 -9.83 4.89 1.62
CA GLN A 18 -9.85 4.28 0.29
C GLN A 18 -10.42 2.85 0.31
N GLN A 19 -10.02 2.01 1.28
CA GLN A 19 -10.57 0.65 1.39
C GLN A 19 -12.07 0.67 1.68
N ALA A 20 -12.53 1.55 2.56
CA ALA A 20 -13.96 1.75 2.84
C ALA A 20 -14.71 2.20 1.58
N TYR A 21 -14.12 3.10 0.79
CA TYR A 21 -14.67 3.52 -0.49
C TYR A 21 -14.80 2.36 -1.49
N PHE A 22 -13.77 1.51 -1.64
CA PHE A 22 -13.87 0.32 -2.51
C PHE A 22 -14.92 -0.67 -2.03
N ALA A 23 -15.03 -0.92 -0.72
CA ALA A 23 -16.07 -1.77 -0.16
C ALA A 23 -17.49 -1.22 -0.47
N LYS A 24 -17.67 0.10 -0.38
CA LYS A 24 -18.92 0.77 -0.77
C LYS A 24 -19.25 0.57 -2.24
N LEU A 25 -18.25 0.68 -3.14
CA LEU A 25 -18.43 0.42 -4.57
C LEU A 25 -18.82 -1.03 -4.86
N VAL A 26 -18.25 -2.02 -4.15
CA VAL A 26 -18.70 -3.42 -4.24
C VAL A 26 -20.14 -3.55 -3.79
N GLY A 27 -20.54 -2.88 -2.71
CA GLY A 27 -21.93 -2.84 -2.25
C GLY A 27 -22.90 -2.29 -3.30
N TYR A 28 -22.51 -1.25 -4.04
CA TYR A 28 -23.29 -0.74 -5.17
C TYR A 28 -23.30 -1.70 -6.35
N ALA A 29 -22.18 -2.35 -6.67
CA ALA A 29 -22.12 -3.36 -7.72
C ALA A 29 -23.04 -4.54 -7.43
N ARG A 30 -23.08 -5.03 -6.17
CA ARG A 30 -24.02 -6.09 -5.75
C ARG A 30 -25.47 -5.72 -6.05
N LYS A 31 -25.89 -4.49 -5.73
CA LYS A 31 -27.23 -3.99 -6.04
C LYS A 31 -27.48 -3.90 -7.54
N LYS A 32 -26.54 -3.31 -8.29
CA LYS A 32 -26.64 -3.09 -9.74
C LYS A 32 -26.76 -4.41 -10.51
N TYR A 33 -25.93 -5.40 -10.17
CA TYR A 33 -25.86 -6.69 -10.84
C TYR A 33 -26.72 -7.78 -10.16
N LYS A 34 -27.51 -7.41 -9.14
CA LYS A 34 -28.40 -8.31 -8.39
C LYS A 34 -27.70 -9.55 -7.81
N VAL A 35 -26.47 -9.39 -7.34
CA VAL A 35 -25.69 -10.48 -6.72
C VAL A 35 -25.88 -10.45 -5.21
N VAL A 36 -26.77 -11.32 -4.72
CA VAL A 36 -27.13 -11.42 -3.30
C VAL A 36 -26.04 -12.22 -2.54
N PRO A 37 -25.53 -11.73 -1.40
CA PRO A 37 -24.65 -12.54 -0.54
C PRO A 37 -25.30 -13.88 -0.15
N PRO A 38 -24.54 -14.98 -0.02
CA PRO A 38 -23.07 -15.08 0.01
C PRO A 38 -22.41 -15.17 -1.38
N ALA A 39 -23.16 -15.02 -2.48
CA ALA A 39 -22.60 -15.17 -3.82
C ALA A 39 -21.48 -14.17 -4.09
N ILE A 40 -20.39 -14.68 -4.67
CA ILE A 40 -19.21 -13.92 -5.11
C ILE A 40 -18.97 -14.03 -6.62
N THR A 41 -19.83 -14.77 -7.32
CA THR A 41 -19.83 -14.91 -8.78
C THR A 41 -21.06 -14.23 -9.36
N GLY A 42 -20.95 -13.77 -10.61
CA GLY A 42 -22.01 -13.01 -11.27
C GLY A 42 -21.60 -12.58 -12.67
N THR A 43 -21.94 -11.35 -13.06
CA THR A 43 -21.46 -10.81 -14.34
C THR A 43 -19.95 -10.56 -14.28
N PRO A 44 -19.23 -10.66 -15.41
CA PRO A 44 -17.81 -10.34 -15.45
C PRO A 44 -17.47 -8.95 -14.87
N GLU A 45 -18.35 -7.96 -15.05
CA GLU A 45 -18.20 -6.60 -14.50
C GLU A 45 -18.23 -6.61 -12.98
N PHE A 46 -19.19 -7.32 -12.39
CA PHE A 46 -19.30 -7.47 -10.94
C PHE A 46 -18.06 -8.16 -10.37
N GLU A 47 -17.65 -9.27 -10.99
CA GLU A 47 -16.50 -10.05 -10.52
C GLU A 47 -15.21 -9.23 -10.58
N ARG A 48 -15.00 -8.43 -11.64
CA ARG A 48 -13.85 -7.52 -11.73
C ARG A 48 -13.82 -6.51 -10.59
N ILE A 49 -14.94 -5.85 -10.28
CA ILE A 49 -15.04 -4.89 -9.17
C ILE A 49 -14.76 -5.57 -7.83
N LEU A 50 -15.36 -6.75 -7.60
CA LEU A 50 -15.15 -7.52 -6.38
C LEU A 50 -13.68 -7.94 -6.24
N ARG A 51 -13.07 -8.48 -7.30
CA ARG A 51 -11.66 -8.90 -7.29
C ARG A 51 -10.70 -7.72 -7.12
N ALA A 52 -11.02 -6.56 -7.68
CA ALA A 52 -10.25 -5.34 -7.48
C ALA A 52 -10.25 -4.88 -6.01
N GLN A 53 -11.39 -5.00 -5.32
CA GLN A 53 -11.51 -4.71 -3.89
C GLN A 53 -10.75 -5.74 -3.05
N LEU A 54 -10.98 -7.04 -3.28
CA LEU A 54 -10.33 -8.11 -2.52
C LEU A 54 -8.81 -8.05 -2.64
N ASN A 55 -8.28 -7.87 -3.85
CA ASN A 55 -6.85 -7.68 -4.04
C ASN A 55 -6.32 -6.43 -3.33
N SER A 56 -7.12 -5.36 -3.26
CA SER A 56 -6.73 -4.15 -2.50
C SER A 56 -6.64 -4.40 -1.02
N VAL A 57 -7.48 -5.28 -0.47
CA VAL A 57 -7.43 -5.68 0.94
C VAL A 57 -6.22 -6.58 1.21
N GLU A 58 -5.95 -7.58 0.37
CA GLU A 58 -4.81 -8.49 0.51
C GLU A 58 -3.47 -7.72 0.58
N PHE A 59 -3.29 -6.72 -0.30
CA PHE A 59 -2.09 -5.90 -0.32
C PHE A 59 -2.06 -4.81 0.78
N HIS A 60 -3.20 -4.48 1.38
CA HIS A 60 -3.28 -3.42 2.39
C HIS A 60 -2.49 -3.76 3.66
N THR A 61 -2.55 -5.01 4.09
CA THR A 61 -1.77 -5.48 5.26
C THR A 61 -0.27 -5.36 4.99
N VAL A 62 0.18 -5.81 3.81
CA VAL A 62 1.59 -5.68 3.41
C VAL A 62 2.00 -4.21 3.38
N PHE A 63 1.17 -3.37 2.77
CA PHE A 63 1.38 -1.92 2.68
C PHE A 63 1.58 -1.27 4.06
N LEU A 64 0.67 -1.53 5.01
CA LEU A 64 0.76 -0.92 6.33
C LEU A 64 2.03 -1.36 7.07
N VAL A 65 2.39 -2.65 6.99
CA VAL A 65 3.63 -3.14 7.63
C VAL A 65 4.85 -2.41 7.05
N VAL A 66 5.02 -2.41 5.73
CA VAL A 66 6.22 -1.80 5.12
C VAL A 66 6.23 -0.27 5.20
N LEU A 67 5.06 0.39 5.20
CA LEU A 67 4.97 1.84 5.39
C LEU A 67 5.50 2.23 6.78
N TRP A 68 5.00 1.56 7.82
CA TRP A 68 5.37 1.87 9.20
C TRP A 68 6.83 1.51 9.49
N THR A 69 7.29 0.33 9.03
CA THR A 69 8.69 -0.06 9.21
C THR A 69 9.64 0.87 8.45
N ALA A 70 9.36 1.21 7.18
CA ALA A 70 10.19 2.16 6.44
C ALA A 70 10.17 3.57 7.07
N GLY A 71 9.02 4.02 7.56
CA GLY A 71 8.89 5.34 8.17
C GLY A 71 9.65 5.47 9.48
N TRP A 72 9.59 4.46 10.34
CA TRP A 72 10.27 4.45 11.65
C TRP A 72 11.76 4.19 11.56
N PHE A 73 12.18 3.21 10.75
CA PHE A 73 13.57 2.75 10.74
C PHE A 73 14.43 3.40 9.65
N PHE A 74 13.83 4.09 8.69
CA PHE A 74 14.57 4.70 7.59
C PHE A 74 14.27 6.20 7.43
N ASN A 75 13.07 6.57 7.00
CA ASN A 75 12.70 7.98 6.84
C ASN A 75 11.18 8.17 6.71
N GLU A 76 10.58 8.91 7.64
CA GLU A 76 9.13 9.16 7.69
C GLU A 76 8.60 9.86 6.42
N VAL A 77 9.29 10.91 5.97
CA VAL A 77 8.84 11.77 4.85
C VAL A 77 8.85 10.99 3.54
N ILE A 78 9.95 10.31 3.23
CA ILE A 78 10.09 9.51 2.00
C ILE A 78 9.07 8.36 2.00
N ALA A 79 8.93 7.65 3.13
CA ALA A 79 7.96 6.55 3.25
C ALA A 79 6.53 7.06 3.02
N SER A 80 6.20 8.24 3.56
CA SER A 80 4.87 8.85 3.39
C SER A 80 4.59 9.25 1.94
N ILE A 81 5.56 9.84 1.24
CA ILE A 81 5.43 10.19 -0.19
C ILE A 81 5.19 8.93 -1.03
N LEU A 82 6.02 7.89 -0.83
CA LEU A 82 5.85 6.61 -1.52
C LEU A 82 4.50 5.97 -1.20
N GLY A 83 4.03 6.09 0.05
CA GLY A 83 2.72 5.63 0.48
C GLY A 83 1.56 6.35 -0.22
N LEU A 84 1.66 7.66 -0.43
CA LEU A 84 0.66 8.41 -1.21
C LEU A 84 0.65 7.97 -2.68
N VAL A 85 1.82 7.73 -3.29
CA VAL A 85 1.92 7.20 -4.66
C VAL A 85 1.33 5.79 -4.75
N TYR A 86 1.57 4.94 -3.74
CA TYR A 86 0.93 3.63 -3.64
C TYR A 86 -0.61 3.75 -3.59
N ILE A 87 -1.16 4.60 -2.71
CA ILE A 87 -2.61 4.83 -2.61
C ILE A 87 -3.18 5.31 -3.95
N PHE A 88 -2.51 6.25 -4.62
CA PHE A 88 -2.91 6.71 -5.95
C PHE A 88 -2.94 5.56 -6.97
N SER A 89 -1.89 4.72 -6.99
CA SER A 89 -1.82 3.55 -7.86
C SER A 89 -2.97 2.57 -7.58
N ARG A 90 -3.34 2.33 -6.31
CA ARG A 90 -4.48 1.48 -5.95
C ARG A 90 -5.80 2.05 -6.43
N HIS A 91 -5.97 3.36 -6.39
CA HIS A 91 -7.15 4.03 -6.94
C HIS A 91 -7.28 3.81 -8.45
N LYS A 92 -6.19 3.99 -9.20
CA LYS A 92 -6.15 3.74 -10.65
C LYS A 92 -6.31 2.25 -10.99
N TYR A 93 -5.68 1.37 -10.22
CA TYR A 93 -5.82 -0.08 -10.35
C TYR A 93 -7.28 -0.50 -10.23
N PHE A 94 -7.97 -0.01 -9.20
CA PHE A 94 -9.36 -0.39 -8.94
C PHE A 94 -10.28 -0.03 -10.11
N HIS A 95 -10.23 1.23 -10.55
CA HIS A 95 -11.08 1.73 -11.63
C HIS A 95 -10.71 1.11 -12.98
N GLY A 96 -9.41 0.96 -13.26
CA GLY A 96 -8.94 0.27 -14.46
C GLY A 96 -9.41 -1.19 -14.49
N TYR A 97 -9.36 -1.89 -13.36
CA TYR A 97 -9.83 -3.27 -13.30
C TYR A 97 -11.36 -3.38 -13.45
N ALA A 98 -12.12 -2.46 -12.82
CA ALA A 98 -13.57 -2.41 -12.98
C ALA A 98 -13.97 -2.29 -14.46
N GLU A 99 -13.24 -1.48 -15.23
CA GLU A 99 -13.42 -1.33 -16.67
C GLU A 99 -13.01 -2.59 -17.44
N SER A 100 -11.76 -3.02 -17.32
CA SER A 100 -11.26 -4.23 -18.00
C SER A 100 -10.10 -4.91 -17.27
N ALA A 101 -9.95 -6.22 -17.48
CA ALA A 101 -8.84 -6.98 -16.89
C ALA A 101 -7.45 -6.50 -17.34
N LYS A 102 -7.33 -5.90 -18.53
CA LYS A 102 -6.06 -5.38 -19.06
C LYS A 102 -5.71 -4.00 -18.49
N ALA A 103 -6.69 -3.12 -18.32
CA ALA A 103 -6.47 -1.76 -17.84
C ALA A 103 -5.96 -1.69 -16.38
N ARG A 104 -6.06 -2.79 -15.62
CA ARG A 104 -5.49 -2.88 -14.26
C ARG A 104 -3.95 -2.89 -14.23
N VAL A 105 -3.30 -3.38 -15.29
CA VAL A 105 -1.89 -3.80 -15.24
C VAL A 105 -0.92 -2.64 -14.99
N PRO A 106 -1.00 -1.48 -15.67
CA PRO A 106 -0.03 -0.40 -15.46
C PRO A 106 -0.02 0.12 -14.02
N ALA A 107 -1.22 0.37 -13.48
CA ALA A 107 -1.37 0.85 -12.11
C ALA A 107 -1.03 -0.22 -11.07
N PHE A 108 -1.28 -1.50 -11.37
CA PHE A 108 -0.84 -2.61 -10.52
C PHE A 108 0.68 -2.62 -10.38
N ASN A 109 1.41 -2.54 -11.50
CA ASN A 109 2.87 -2.57 -11.51
C ASN A 109 3.45 -1.38 -10.74
N LEU A 110 2.88 -0.18 -10.92
CA LEU A 110 3.27 0.98 -10.13
C LEU A 110 3.12 0.73 -8.62
N GLY A 111 1.99 0.18 -8.20
CA GLY A 111 1.74 -0.15 -6.79
C GLY A 111 2.71 -1.19 -6.24
N VAL A 112 3.00 -2.24 -7.00
CA VAL A 112 3.99 -3.26 -6.61
C VAL A 112 5.38 -2.63 -6.50
N SER A 113 5.79 -1.78 -7.44
CA SER A 113 7.07 -1.09 -7.36
C SER A 113 7.20 -0.23 -6.11
N MET A 114 6.16 0.52 -5.73
CA MET A 114 6.19 1.31 -4.49
C MET A 114 6.31 0.44 -3.25
N LEU A 115 5.61 -0.71 -3.21
CA LEU A 115 5.75 -1.66 -2.11
C LEU A 115 7.15 -2.26 -2.04
N SER A 116 7.74 -2.62 -3.17
CA SER A 116 9.11 -3.16 -3.21
C SER A 116 10.14 -2.14 -2.71
N ILE A 117 9.96 -0.86 -3.04
CA ILE A 117 10.84 0.22 -2.54
C ILE A 117 10.67 0.37 -1.02
N LEU A 118 9.42 0.45 -0.51
CA LEU A 118 9.15 0.53 0.92
C LEU A 118 9.69 -0.69 1.68
N LEU A 119 9.59 -1.88 1.10
CA LEU A 119 10.16 -3.11 1.67
C LEU A 119 11.69 -3.04 1.73
N GLY A 120 12.34 -2.54 0.67
CA GLY A 120 13.78 -2.31 0.64
C GLY A 120 14.22 -1.32 1.72
N MET A 121 13.52 -0.19 1.85
CA MET A 121 13.76 0.79 2.92
C MET A 121 13.58 0.17 4.30
N SER A 122 12.54 -0.64 4.49
CA SER A 122 12.28 -1.34 5.75
C SER A 122 13.43 -2.26 6.14
N PHE A 123 13.94 -3.04 5.18
CA PHE A 123 15.07 -3.95 5.42
C PHE A 123 16.36 -3.19 5.71
N LEU A 124 16.69 -2.17 4.92
CA LEU A 124 17.89 -1.35 5.13
C LEU A 124 17.87 -0.64 6.48
N GLY A 125 16.72 -0.05 6.85
CA GLY A 125 16.54 0.62 8.13
C GLY A 125 16.68 -0.34 9.30
N LEU A 126 16.04 -1.51 9.22
CA LEU A 126 16.13 -2.54 10.27
C LEU A 126 17.55 -3.08 10.43
N VAL A 127 18.24 -3.41 9.32
CA VAL A 127 19.62 -3.90 9.36
C VAL A 127 20.55 -2.86 9.98
N ASN A 128 20.42 -1.57 9.60
CA ASN A 128 21.22 -0.52 10.20
C ASN A 128 20.96 -0.38 11.70
N CYS A 129 19.69 -0.43 12.13
CA CYS A 129 19.32 -0.35 13.54
C CYS A 129 19.88 -1.53 14.36
N VAL A 130 19.81 -2.75 13.81
CA VAL A 130 20.37 -3.95 14.46
C VAL A 130 21.90 -3.88 14.51
N ALA A 131 22.54 -3.43 13.42
CA ALA A 131 23.99 -3.26 13.35
C ALA A 131 24.51 -2.27 14.40
N ASP A 132 23.85 -1.12 14.51
CA ASP A 132 24.16 -0.09 15.50
C ASP A 132 23.95 -0.62 16.93
N HIS A 133 22.79 -1.23 17.20
CA HIS A 133 22.42 -1.65 18.55
C HIS A 133 23.25 -2.82 19.11
N TYR A 134 23.58 -3.81 18.29
CA TYR A 134 24.24 -5.04 18.75
C TYR A 134 25.73 -5.11 18.43
N PHE A 135 26.19 -4.39 17.42
CA PHE A 135 27.58 -4.47 16.96
C PHE A 135 28.33 -3.12 17.06
N ASP A 136 27.66 -2.04 17.48
CA ASP A 136 28.21 -0.67 17.53
C ASP A 136 28.74 -0.21 16.15
N VAL A 137 28.15 -0.76 15.07
CA VAL A 137 28.49 -0.44 13.68
C VAL A 137 27.39 0.40 13.06
N ASP A 138 27.60 1.71 13.01
CA ASP A 138 26.72 2.64 12.28
C ASP A 138 27.10 2.67 10.79
N VAL A 139 26.47 1.79 10.01
CA VAL A 139 26.70 1.63 8.56
C VAL A 139 26.30 2.89 7.79
N MET A 140 25.17 3.52 8.14
CA MET A 140 24.70 4.75 7.49
C MET A 140 25.66 5.92 7.68
N LYS A 141 26.25 6.06 8.87
CA LYS A 141 27.25 7.10 9.16
C LYS A 141 28.60 6.86 8.48
N HIS A 142 28.92 5.62 8.14
CA HIS A 142 30.09 5.30 7.32
C HIS A 142 29.85 5.62 5.84
N ILE A 143 28.67 5.30 5.30
CA ILE A 143 28.30 5.63 3.91
C ILE A 143 28.24 7.15 3.70
N SER A 144 27.70 7.91 4.67
CA SER A 144 27.65 9.37 4.59
C SER A 144 29.02 10.06 4.68
N LYS A 145 30.08 9.35 5.10
CA LYS A 145 31.46 9.87 5.14
C LYS A 145 32.25 9.60 3.86
N LEU A 146 31.73 8.75 2.97
CA LEU A 146 32.34 8.42 1.68
C LEU A 146 32.01 9.44 0.57
N PHE A 147 31.15 10.41 0.88
CA PHE A 147 30.75 11.53 0.02
C PHE A 147 30.86 12.84 0.82
#